data_AF-A0A7X8EJ17-F1
#
_entry.id   AF-A0A7X8EJ17-F1
#
_cell.length_a   1.000
_cell.length_b   1.000
_cell.length_c   1.000
_cell.angle_alpha   90.00
_cell.angle_beta   90.00
_cell.angle_gamma   90.00
#
_symmetry.space_group_name_H-M   'P 1'
#
loop_
_entity.id
_entity.type
_entity.pdbx_description
1 polymer ?
#
loop_
_entity_poly.entity_id
_entity_poly.type
_entity_poly.pdbx_seq_one_letter_code
_entity_poly.pdbx_strand_id
1 'polypeptide(L)' 'MPIVNIQALIALAMFMASLFIARVVVRIREGSLPGGAVWVLYLRMLLGFLLAGSVILGLYSFAGIDIISKHL' A
#
# COMPACT_ATOMS: atom_id res chain seq x y z
N MET A 1 21.53 9.58 1.65
CA MET A 1 20.21 10.15 2.00
C MET A 1 19.79 9.59 3.35
N PRO A 2 19.11 10.35 4.22
CA PRO A 2 18.56 9.84 5.47
C PRO A 2 17.67 8.62 5.20
N ILE A 3 17.86 7.55 5.96
CA ILE A 3 17.08 6.31 5.86
C ILE A 3 15.57 6.52 6.03
N VAL A 4 15.19 7.51 6.85
CA VAL A 4 13.81 7.97 7.03
C VAL A 4 13.17 8.48 5.73
N ASN A 5 13.95 9.06 4.79
CA ASN A 5 13.45 9.49 3.50
C ASN A 5 13.16 8.31 2.57
N ILE A 6 13.97 7.24 2.68
CA ILE A 6 13.72 5.98 1.97
C ILE A 6 12.45 5.34 2.51
N GLN A 7 12.25 5.36 3.84
CA GLN A 7 11.02 4.90 4.47
C GLN A 7 9.78 5.69 3.99
N ALA A 8 9.87 7.02 3.91
CA ALA A 8 8.82 7.86 3.35
C ALA A 8 8.51 7.51 1.89
N LEU A 9 9.55 7.27 1.08
CA LEU A 9 9.40 6.91 -0.32
C LEU A 9 8.71 5.55 -0.49
N ILE A 10 9.07 4.57 0.35
CA ILE A 10 8.41 3.25 0.39
C ILE A 10 6.94 3.40 0.81
N ALA A 11 6.68 4.18 1.86
CA ALA A 11 5.32 4.48 2.31
C ALA A 11 4.48 5.08 1.17
N LEU A 12 5.02 6.07 0.47
CA LEU A 12 4.37 6.71 -0.68
C LEU A 12 4.11 5.71 -1.81
N ALA A 13 5.09 4.86 -2.14
CA ALA A 13 4.93 3.84 -3.18
C ALA A 13 3.83 2.83 -2.82
N MET A 14 3.77 2.37 -1.56
CA MET A 14 2.72 1.49 -1.06
C MET A 14 1.34 2.16 -1.13
N PHE A 15 1.26 3.44 -0.78
CA PHE A 15 0.03 4.21 -0.88
C PHE A 15 -0.46 4.29 -2.34
N MET A 16 0.42 4.63 -3.27
CA MET A 16 0.10 4.67 -4.70
C MET A 16 -0.34 3.30 -5.23
N ALA A 17 0.32 2.22 -4.80
CA ALA A 17 -0.10 0.86 -5.13
C ALA A 17 -1.51 0.54 -4.60
N SER A 18 -1.85 0.99 -3.38
CA SER A 18 -3.19 0.80 -2.81
C SER A 18 -4.28 1.49 -3.66
N LEU A 19 -4.02 2.69 -4.16
CA LEU A 19 -4.95 3.42 -5.05
C LEU A 19 -5.10 2.71 -6.40
N PHE A 20 -4.01 2.18 -6.93
CA PHE A 20 -4.05 1.39 -8.16
C PHE A 20 -4.92 0.13 -7.99
N ILE A 21 -4.71 -0.63 -6.91
CA ILE A 21 -5.51 -1.82 -6.60
C ILE A 21 -6.98 -1.45 -6.39
N ALA A 22 -7.26 -0.32 -5.71
CA ALA A 22 -8.62 0.17 -5.54
C ALA A 22 -9.32 0.37 -6.90
N ARG A 23 -8.61 0.99 -7.85
CA ARG A 23 -9.11 1.21 -9.20
C ARG A 23 -9.34 -0.10 -9.97
N VAL A 24 -8.46 -1.08 -9.80
CA VAL A 24 -8.63 -2.43 -10.39
C VAL A 24 -9.89 -3.10 -9.84
N VAL A 25 -10.12 -3.04 -8.53
CA VAL A 25 -11.33 -3.59 -7.89
C VAL A 25 -12.60 -2.96 -8.44
N VAL A 26 -12.61 -1.63 -8.61
CA VAL A 26 -13.76 -0.91 -9.20
C VAL A 26 -14.00 -1.38 -10.63
N ARG A 27 -12.95 -1.45 -11.46
CA ARG A 27 -13.05 -1.92 -12.85
C ARG A 27 -13.54 -3.37 -12.98
N ILE A 28 -13.15 -4.26 -12.08
CA ILE A 28 -13.70 -5.64 -12.05
C ILE A 28 -15.18 -5.62 -11.70
N ARG A 29 -15.59 -4.80 -10.73
CA ARG A 29 -17.01 -4.66 -10.33
C ARG A 29 -17.88 -4.06 -11.42
N GLU A 30 -17.34 -3.14 -12.21
CA GLU A 30 -18.00 -2.53 -13.37
C GLU A 30 -18.08 -3.48 -14.57
N GLY A 31 -17.45 -4.66 -14.50
CA GLY A 31 -17.41 -5.63 -15.59
C GLY A 31 -16.43 -5.27 -16.72
N SER A 32 -15.63 -4.21 -16.55
CA SER A 32 -14.63 -3.80 -17.55
C SER A 32 -13.38 -4.68 -17.56
N LEU A 33 -13.12 -5.39 -16.46
CA LEU A 33 -12.02 -6.34 -16.32
C LEU A 33 -12.55 -7.72 -15.89
N PRO A 34 -12.03 -8.83 -16.44
CA PRO A 34 -12.41 -10.16 -16.01
C PRO A 34 -12.00 -10.38 -14.54
N GLY A 35 -12.92 -10.86 -13.71
CA GLY A 35 -12.65 -11.19 -12.32
C GLY A 35 -13.91 -11.64 -11.58
N GLY A 36 -13.77 -12.68 -10.76
CA GLY A 36 -14.86 -13.21 -9.93
C GLY A 36 -14.95 -12.59 -8.54
N ALA A 37 -15.99 -12.94 -7.78
CA ALA A 37 -16.19 -12.46 -6.41
C ALA A 37 -15.00 -12.76 -5.48
N VAL A 38 -14.35 -13.92 -5.65
CA VAL A 38 -13.16 -14.32 -4.89
C VAL A 38 -11.97 -13.38 -5.18
N TRP A 39 -11.79 -12.98 -6.45
CA TRP A 39 -10.71 -12.08 -6.85
C TRP A 39 -10.87 -10.69 -6.23
N VAL A 40 -12.11 -10.19 -6.21
CA VAL A 40 -12.45 -8.92 -5.55
C VAL A 40 -12.18 -8.98 -4.03
N LEU A 41 -12.48 -10.09 -3.38
CA LEU A 41 -12.19 -10.27 -1.95
C LEU A 41 -10.69 -10.24 -1.68
N TYR A 42 -9.90 -10.97 -2.48
CA TYR A 42 -8.45 -11.00 -2.36
C TYR A 42 -7.83 -9.61 -2.54
N LEU A 43 -8.22 -8.89 -3.61
CA LEU A 43 -7.72 -7.54 -3.87
C LEU A 43 -8.11 -6.54 -2.79
N ARG A 44 -9.26 -6.70 -2.13
CA ARG A 44 -9.66 -5.88 -0.99
C ARG A 44 -8.80 -6.11 0.24
N MET A 45 -8.44 -7.37 0.52
CA MET A 45 -7.50 -7.67 1.61
C MET A 45 -6.12 -7.10 1.31
N LEU A 46 -5.62 -7.27 0.08
CA LEU A 46 -4.35 -6.69 -0.36
C LEU A 46 -4.35 -5.16 -0.25
N LEU A 47 -5.44 -4.51 -0.67
CA LEU A 47 -5.62 -3.06 -0.54
C LEU A 47 -5.53 -2.61 0.91
N GLY A 48 -6.22 -3.29 1.83
CA GLY A 48 -6.17 -2.98 3.25
C GLY A 48 -4.76 -3.10 3.81
N PHE A 49 -4.02 -4.13 3.42
CA PHE A 49 -2.64 -4.35 3.85
C PHE A 49 -1.68 -3.29 3.32
N LEU A 50 -1.75 -2.95 2.03
CA LEU A 50 -0.94 -1.89 1.42
C LEU A 50 -1.19 -0.53 2.07
N LEU A 51 -2.47 -0.21 2.33
CA LEU A 51 -2.85 1.05 2.95
C LEU A 51 -2.40 1.13 4.41
N ALA A 52 -2.62 0.07 5.19
CA ALA A 52 -2.14 0.02 6.58
C ALA A 52 -0.61 0.16 6.65
N GLY A 53 0.10 -0.59 5.81
CA GLY A 53 1.56 -0.51 5.72
C GLY A 53 2.06 0.88 5.32
N SER A 54 1.43 1.53 4.34
CA SER A 54 1.81 2.89 3.94
C SER A 54 1.61 3.91 5.06
N VAL A 55 0.49 3.83 5.78
CA VAL A 55 0.20 4.75 6.89
C VAL A 55 1.20 4.54 8.02
N ILE A 56 1.46 3.29 8.40
CA ILE A 56 2.40 2.96 9.49
C ILE A 56 3.81 3.47 9.14
N LEU A 57 4.34 3.12 7.97
CA LEU A 57 5.68 3.55 7.54
C LEU A 57 5.79 5.06 7.40
N GLY A 58 4.74 5.71 6.88
CA GLY A 58 4.67 7.16 6.73
C GLY A 58 4.70 7.88 8.08
N LEU A 59 3.87 7.47 9.03
CA LEU A 59 3.84 8.04 10.38
C LEU A 59 5.18 7.88 11.10
N TYR A 60 5.80 6.70 11.01
CA TYR A 60 7.11 6.48 11.60
C TYR A 60 8.21 7.31 10.94
N SER A 61 8.13 7.52 9.62
CA SER A 61 9.07 8.38 8.92
C SER A 61 8.93 9.84 9.36
N PHE A 62 7.71 10.35 9.52
CA PHE A 62 7.46 11.70 10.05
C PHE A 62 7.89 11.86 11.51
N ALA A 63 7.79 10.81 12.32
CA ALA A 63 8.29 10.79 13.70
C ALA A 63 9.83 10.69 13.79
N GLY A 64 10.53 10.52 12.66
CA GLY A 64 11.98 10.30 12.62
C GLY A 64 12.41 8.93 13.16
N ILE A 65 11.46 7.99 13.30
CA ILE A 65 11.72 6.65 13.80
C ILE A 65 12.08 5.76 12.63
N ASP A 66 13.34 5.32 12.62
CA ASP A 66 13.84 4.36 11.65
C ASP A 66 13.53 2.92 12.10
N ILE A 67 12.65 2.28 11.35
CA ILE A 67 12.28 0.87 11.57
C ILE A 67 13.07 -0.03 10.64
N ILE A 68 13.45 0.46 9.46
CA ILE A 68 14.06 -0.35 8.41
C ILE A 68 15.50 -0.69 8.78
N SER A 69 16.30 0.26 9.29
CA SER A 69 17.69 -0.05 9.67
C SER A 69 17.79 -0.91 10.93
N LYS A 70 16.71 -1.08 11.69
CA LYS A 70 16.72 -1.90 12.90
C LYS A 70 16.67 -3.41 12.61
N HIS A 71 16.42 -3.79 11.36
CA HIS A 71 16.25 -5.18 10.91
C HIS A 71 17.18 -5.56 9.73
N LEU A 72 18.13 -4.69 9.40
CA LEU A 72 19.21 -4.89 8.42
C LEU A 72 20.54 -5.07 9.17
#